data_AF-A0AB39YWS7-F1
#
_entry.id   AF-A0AB39YWS7-F1
#
_cell.length_a   1.000
_cell.length_b   1.000
_cell.length_c   1.000
_cell.angle_alpha   90.00
_cell.angle_beta   90.00
_cell.angle_gamma   90.00
#
_symmetry.space_group_name_H-M   'P 1'
#
loop_
_entity.id
_entity.type
_entity.pdbx_description
1 polymer ?
#
loop_
_entity_poly.entity_id
_entity_poly.type
_entity_poly.pdbx_seq_one_letter_code
_entity_poly.pdbx_strand_id
1 'polypeptide(L)'
;MSSNKCGIVILIACCLVALVASYPEPYPQEFWTNPENLLEEAPLVRRARSPEGGSLVLSASKDDQVGREASLQYNHNLYSSRDGRGSIDAYAQASRNFDHNRNDYGGGIQGTWRF
;
A
#
# COMPACT_ATOMS: atom_id res chain seq x y z
N MET A 1 0.14 40.03 46.27
CA MET A 1 -0.81 39.98 45.12
C MET A 1 -0.48 38.87 44.10
N SER A 2 0.10 37.72 44.50
CA SER A 2 0.51 36.65 43.56
C SER A 2 -0.40 35.41 43.56
N SER A 3 -1.16 35.14 44.63
CA SER A 3 -1.94 33.91 44.79
C SER A 3 -3.05 33.74 43.73
N ASN A 4 -3.80 34.80 43.44
CA ASN A 4 -4.92 34.75 42.49
C ASN A 4 -4.45 34.56 41.03
N LYS A 5 -3.23 34.96 40.70
CA LYS A 5 -2.65 34.82 39.36
C LYS A 5 -2.25 33.37 39.07
N CYS A 6 -1.71 32.65 40.06
CA CYS A 6 -1.43 31.23 39.93
C CYS A 6 -2.70 30.39 39.74
N GLY A 7 -3.77 30.71 40.47
CA GLY A 7 -5.05 30.00 40.33
C GLY A 7 -5.62 30.10 38.91
N ILE A 8 -5.57 31.29 38.31
CA ILE A 8 -6.03 31.52 36.93
C ILE A 8 -5.18 30.74 35.91
N VAL A 9 -3.85 30.71 36.09
CA VAL A 9 -2.95 29.98 35.19
C VAL A 9 -3.20 28.47 35.25
N ILE A 10 -3.45 27.92 36.44
CA ILE A 10 -3.77 26.50 36.60
C ILE A 10 -5.11 26.18 35.93
N LEU A 11 -6.12 27.04 36.07
CA LEU A 11 -7.42 26.88 35.43
C LEU A 11 -7.30 26.86 33.90
N ILE A 12 -6.54 27.81 33.34
CA ILE A 12 -6.29 27.87 31.88
C ILE A 12 -5.56 26.61 31.41
N ALA A 13 -4.54 26.14 32.14
CA ALA A 13 -3.82 24.93 31.80
C ALA A 13 -4.73 23.70 31.82
N CYS A 14 -5.60 23.57 32.82
CA CYS A 14 -6.58 22.49 32.88
C CYS A 14 -7.60 22.56 31.73
N CYS A 15 -8.07 23.75 31.37
CA CYS A 15 -8.96 23.93 30.23
C CYS A 15 -8.30 23.54 28.91
N LEU A 16 -7.03 23.88 28.70
CA LEU A 16 -6.29 23.50 27.49
C LEU A 16 -6.08 21.98 27.41
N VAL A 17 -5.78 21.32 28.53
CA VAL A 17 -5.64 19.85 28.58
C VAL A 17 -6.99 19.17 28.31
N ALA A 18 -8.09 19.68 28.87
CA ALA A 18 -9.43 19.16 28.59
C ALA A 18 -9.84 19.36 27.12
N LEU A 19 -9.40 20.45 26.48
CA LEU A 19 -9.70 20.75 25.08
C LEU A 19 -8.90 19.82 24.14
N VAL A 20 -7.65 19.49 24.48
CA VAL A 20 -6.86 18.50 23.75
C VAL A 20 -7.39 17.08 23.98
N ALA A 21 -7.82 16.74 25.21
CA ALA A 21 -8.37 15.41 25.52
C ALA A 21 -9.79 15.18 24.98
N SER A 22 -10.53 16.24 24.67
CA SER A 22 -11.85 16.18 24.03
C SER A 22 -11.79 16.26 22.51
N TYR A 23 -10.60 16.48 21.93
CA TYR A 23 -10.41 16.18 20.52
C TYR A 23 -10.71 14.70 20.34
N PRO A 24 -11.68 14.33 19.50
CA PRO A 24 -11.90 12.93 19.21
C PRO A 24 -10.62 12.41 18.57
N GLU A 25 -9.85 11.62 19.32
CA GLU A 25 -8.91 10.67 18.72
C GLU A 25 -9.72 9.92 17.67
N PRO A 26 -9.30 9.91 16.38
CA PRO A 26 -9.95 9.07 15.39
C PRO A 26 -9.81 7.63 15.86
N TYR A 27 -10.87 7.13 16.51
CA TYR A 27 -10.94 5.76 16.99
C TYR A 27 -10.73 4.86 15.77
N PRO A 28 -9.83 3.88 15.83
CA PRO A 28 -9.53 3.03 14.69
C PRO A 28 -10.75 2.25 14.20
N GLN A 29 -11.83 2.11 14.99
CA GLN A 29 -13.02 1.37 14.59
C GLN A 29 -13.75 1.93 13.36
N GLU A 30 -13.82 3.26 13.16
CA GLU A 30 -14.52 3.83 11.99
C GLU A 30 -13.73 3.60 10.69
N PHE A 31 -12.40 3.52 10.80
CA PHE A 31 -11.48 3.25 9.70
C PHE A 31 -11.72 1.87 9.04
N TRP A 32 -12.10 0.86 9.82
CA TRP A 32 -12.37 -0.50 9.31
C TRP A 32 -13.75 -0.68 8.70
N THR A 33 -14.66 0.28 8.87
CA THR A 33 -16.05 0.14 8.40
C THR A 33 -16.28 0.59 6.97
N ASN A 34 -15.35 1.36 6.39
CA ASN A 34 -15.46 1.81 5.01
C ASN A 34 -14.28 1.28 4.17
N PRO A 35 -14.47 0.18 3.41
CA PRO A 35 -13.40 -0.41 2.60
C PRO A 35 -12.86 0.54 1.53
N GLU A 36 -13.62 1.59 1.18
CA GLU A 36 -13.18 2.63 0.25
C GLU A 36 -12.06 3.51 0.82
N ASN A 37 -12.15 3.90 2.10
CA ASN A 37 -11.11 4.70 2.76
C ASN A 37 -9.82 3.91 2.97
N LEU A 38 -9.96 2.59 3.16
CA LEU A 38 -8.84 1.66 3.32
C LEU A 38 -7.98 1.58 2.05
N LEU A 39 -8.61 1.64 0.88
CA LEU A 39 -7.92 1.62 -0.43
C LEU A 39 -7.21 2.94 -0.76
N GLU A 40 -7.64 4.06 -0.17
CA GLU A 40 -7.02 5.38 -0.32
C GLU A 40 -5.77 5.52 0.56
N GLU A 41 -5.82 5.05 1.81
CA GLU A 41 -4.66 5.12 2.72
C GLU A 41 -3.66 3.97 2.53
N ALA A 42 -4.12 2.77 2.13
CA ALA A 42 -3.25 1.62 1.96
C ALA A 42 -3.68 0.73 0.78
N PRO A 43 -2.85 0.59 -0.26
CA PRO A 43 -3.18 -0.32 -1.36
C PRO A 43 -3.31 -1.76 -0.84
N LEU A 44 -4.38 -2.44 -1.24
CA LEU A 44 -4.56 -3.85 -0.96
C LEU A 44 -3.60 -4.66 -1.82
N VAL A 45 -2.55 -5.21 -1.21
CA VAL A 45 -1.55 -6.02 -1.91
C VAL A 45 -1.62 -7.47 -1.42
N ARG A 46 -1.90 -8.39 -2.33
CA ARG A 46 -1.81 -9.84 -2.09
C ARG A 46 -0.65 -10.42 -2.87
N ARG A 47 0.25 -11.09 -2.18
CA ARG A 47 1.37 -11.82 -2.79
C ARG A 47 1.16 -13.32 -2.64
N ALA A 48 1.35 -14.06 -3.73
CA ALA A 48 1.31 -15.52 -3.74
C ALA A 48 2.56 -16.05 -4.45
N ARG A 49 3.09 -17.18 -3.99
CA ARG A 49 4.17 -17.89 -4.67
C ARG A 49 3.68 -19.27 -5.09
N SER A 50 4.03 -19.71 -6.30
CA SER A 50 3.76 -21.07 -6.73
C SER A 50 4.79 -22.03 -6.11
N PRO A 51 4.42 -23.31 -5.88
CA PRO A 51 5.37 -24.33 -5.44
C PRO A 51 6.56 -24.49 -6.40
N GLU A 52 6.35 -24.22 -7.70
CA GLU A 52 7.40 -24.31 -8.71
C GLU A 52 8.29 -23.05 -8.84
N GLY A 53 8.10 -22.02 -8.00
CA GLY A 53 9.00 -20.86 -7.94
C GLY A 53 8.50 -19.59 -8.65
N GLY A 54 7.28 -19.59 -9.17
CA GLY A 54 6.62 -18.38 -9.66
C GLY A 54 6.16 -17.46 -8.52
N SER A 55 6.08 -16.16 -8.77
CA SER A 55 5.57 -15.14 -7.84
C SER A 55 4.49 -14.31 -8.52
N LEU A 56 3.37 -14.12 -7.82
CA LEU A 56 2.24 -13.32 -8.24
C LEU A 56 1.99 -12.20 -7.22
N VAL A 57 1.80 -10.99 -7.69
CA VAL A 57 1.38 -9.83 -6.90
C VAL A 57 0.09 -9.29 -7.51
N LEU A 58 -0.95 -9.28 -6.71
CA LEU A 58 -2.23 -8.63 -6.99
C LEU A 58 -2.28 -7.37 -6.13
N SER A 59 -2.53 -6.23 -6.76
CA SER A 59 -2.66 -4.95 -6.07
C SER A 59 -3.98 -4.29 -6.45
N ALA A 60 -4.65 -3.66 -5.50
CA ALA A 60 -5.75 -2.75 -5.75
C ALA A 60 -5.52 -1.47 -4.95
N SER A 61 -5.68 -0.32 -5.60
CA SER A 61 -5.44 0.99 -5.00
C SER A 61 -6.49 1.98 -5.46
N LYS A 62 -6.73 2.99 -4.63
CA LYS A 62 -7.49 4.19 -4.99
C LYS A 62 -6.58 5.37 -4.70
N ASP A 63 -6.03 5.98 -5.73
CA ASP A 63 -5.12 7.13 -5.62
C ASP A 63 -5.79 8.34 -6.27
N ASP A 64 -5.72 9.51 -5.67
CA ASP A 64 -6.30 10.73 -6.24
C ASP A 64 -5.61 11.16 -7.56
N GLN A 65 -4.36 10.74 -7.79
CA GLN A 65 -3.61 11.05 -9.01
C GLN A 65 -3.85 10.04 -10.13
N VAL A 66 -3.94 8.75 -9.78
CA VAL A 66 -4.02 7.64 -10.75
C VAL A 66 -5.45 7.12 -10.89
N GLY A 67 -6.30 7.34 -9.90
CA GLY A 67 -7.66 6.80 -9.80
C GLY A 67 -7.71 5.41 -9.17
N ARG A 68 -8.86 4.75 -9.34
CA ARG A 68 -9.08 3.35 -8.93
C ARG A 68 -8.42 2.42 -9.92
N GLU A 69 -7.42 1.69 -9.46
CA GLU A 69 -6.66 0.74 -10.26
C GLU A 69 -6.57 -0.64 -9.60
N ALA A 70 -6.75 -1.69 -10.39
CA ALA A 70 -6.35 -3.05 -10.03
C ALA A 70 -5.21 -3.49 -10.95
N SER A 71 -4.14 -4.06 -10.39
CA SER A 71 -2.99 -4.55 -11.13
C SER A 71 -2.55 -5.94 -10.70
N LEU A 72 -1.91 -6.62 -11.64
CA LEU A 72 -1.39 -7.97 -11.55
C LEU A 72 0.04 -7.96 -12.06
N GLN A 73 0.96 -8.57 -11.32
CA GLN A 73 2.34 -8.81 -11.74
C GLN A 73 2.70 -10.26 -11.46
N TYR A 74 3.28 -10.93 -12.46
CA TYR A 74 3.74 -12.30 -12.39
C TYR A 74 5.20 -12.38 -12.82
N ASN A 75 6.02 -13.10 -12.06
CA ASN A 75 7.43 -13.37 -12.36
C ASN A 75 7.75 -14.83 -12.08
N HIS A 76 8.52 -15.48 -12.95
CA HIS A 76 8.89 -16.89 -12.81
C HIS A 76 10.27 -17.16 -13.42
N ASN A 77 11.18 -17.73 -12.63
CA ASN A 77 12.42 -18.29 -13.16
C ASN A 77 12.14 -19.65 -13.83
N LEU A 78 12.24 -19.71 -15.15
CA LEU A 78 12.02 -20.94 -15.92
C LEU A 78 13.26 -21.83 -15.94
N TYR A 79 14.43 -21.21 -15.88
CA TYR A 79 15.70 -21.91 -15.95
C TYR A 79 16.80 -21.14 -15.24
N SER A 80 17.65 -21.88 -14.53
CA SER A 80 18.92 -21.41 -14.00
C SER A 80 19.98 -22.44 -14.30
N SER A 81 21.08 -22.02 -14.92
CA SER A 81 22.24 -22.89 -15.14
C SER A 81 22.92 -23.22 -13.82
N ARG A 82 23.49 -24.42 -13.71
CA ARG A 82 24.17 -24.89 -12.50
C ARG A 82 25.39 -24.05 -12.12
N ASP A 83 26.05 -23.47 -13.11
CA ASP A 83 27.22 -22.60 -12.95
C ASP A 83 26.85 -21.12 -12.77
N GLY A 84 25.56 -20.78 -12.74
CA GLY A 84 25.06 -19.42 -12.61
C GLY A 84 25.32 -18.51 -13.81
N ARG A 85 25.76 -19.07 -14.96
CA ARG A 85 26.10 -18.29 -16.15
C ARG A 85 24.91 -18.00 -17.07
N GLY A 86 23.80 -18.72 -16.89
CA GLY A 86 22.59 -18.59 -17.70
C GLY A 86 21.33 -18.55 -16.84
N SER A 87 20.40 -17.64 -17.16
CA SER A 87 19.04 -17.65 -16.62
C SER A 87 18.00 -17.37 -17.70
N ILE A 88 16.81 -17.93 -17.53
CA ILE A 88 15.62 -17.58 -18.31
C ILE A 88 14.50 -17.28 -17.33
N ASP A 89 13.94 -16.09 -17.45
CA ASP A 89 12.88 -15.57 -16.62
C ASP A 89 11.67 -15.23 -17.50
N ALA A 90 10.47 -15.56 -17.05
CA ALA A 90 9.21 -15.13 -17.64
C ALA A 90 8.52 -14.12 -16.71
N TYR A 91 7.95 -13.09 -17.30
CA TYR A 91 7.18 -12.09 -16.58
C TYR A 91 5.92 -11.72 -17.35
N ALA A 92 4.89 -11.33 -16.61
CA ALA A 92 3.66 -10.78 -17.15
C ALA A 92 3.11 -9.73 -16.20
N GLN A 93 2.43 -8.72 -16.75
CA GLN A 93 1.75 -7.69 -16.00
C GLN A 93 0.44 -7.32 -16.68
N ALA A 94 -0.55 -6.93 -15.87
CA ALA A 94 -1.79 -6.36 -16.35
C ALA A 94 -2.30 -5.33 -15.35
N SER A 95 -2.93 -4.26 -15.82
CA SER A 95 -3.65 -3.32 -14.97
C SER A 95 -4.94 -2.86 -15.61
N ARG A 96 -5.89 -2.48 -14.77
CA ARG A 96 -7.16 -1.87 -15.16
C ARG A 96 -7.43 -0.67 -14.29
N ASN A 97 -7.57 0.47 -14.96
CA ASN A 97 -8.06 1.70 -14.38
C ASN A 97 -9.57 1.80 -14.60
N PHE A 98 -10.32 1.83 -13.50
CA PHE A 98 -11.80 1.82 -13.55
C PHE A 98 -12.38 3.20 -13.85
N ASP A 99 -11.66 4.28 -13.57
CA ASP A 99 -12.12 5.65 -13.78
C ASP A 99 -11.95 6.10 -15.23
N HIS A 100 -10.84 5.70 -15.85
CA HIS A 100 -10.53 5.99 -17.24
C HIS A 100 -10.89 4.85 -18.19
N ASN A 101 -11.46 3.75 -17.67
CA ASN A 101 -11.78 2.53 -18.42
C ASN A 101 -10.60 2.03 -19.28
N ARG A 102 -9.37 2.20 -18.79
CA ARG A 102 -8.14 1.86 -19.51
C ARG A 102 -7.60 0.54 -19.00
N ASN A 103 -7.09 -0.28 -19.92
CA ASN A 103 -6.37 -1.50 -19.59
C ASN A 103 -4.96 -1.40 -20.14
N ASP A 104 -3.99 -1.89 -19.38
CA ASP A 104 -2.60 -2.07 -19.81
C ASP A 104 -2.21 -3.52 -19.58
N TYR A 105 -1.42 -4.08 -20.48
CA TYR A 105 -0.96 -5.47 -20.40
C TYR A 105 0.38 -5.60 -21.09
N GLY A 106 1.23 -6.45 -20.52
CA GLY A 106 2.56 -6.70 -21.04
C GLY A 106 3.14 -7.98 -20.47
N GLY A 107 4.22 -8.43 -21.06
CA GLY A 107 4.93 -9.61 -20.61
C GLY A 107 5.99 -10.02 -21.60
N GLY A 108 6.85 -10.94 -21.17
CA GLY A 108 7.94 -11.40 -22.00
C GLY A 108 8.74 -12.50 -21.34
N ILE A 109 9.73 -12.96 -22.11
CA ILE A 109 10.76 -13.88 -21.67
C ILE A 109 12.08 -13.12 -21.76
N GLN A 110 12.84 -13.11 -20.68
CA GLN A 110 14.17 -12.53 -20.61
C GLN A 110 15.18 -13.64 -20.40
N GLY A 111 16.18 -13.70 -21.27
CA GLY A 111 17.31 -14.61 -21.12
C GLY A 111 18.59 -13.82 -20.87
N THR A 112 19.42 -14.28 -19.93
CA THR A 112 20.72 -13.69 -19.61
C THR A 112 21.80 -14.76 -19.73
N TRP A 113 22.89 -14.48 -20.46
CA TRP A 113 24.05 -15.37 -20.58
C TRP A 113 25.36 -14.61 -20.34
N ARG A 114 26.30 -15.25 -19.66
CA ARG A 114 27.68 -14.79 -19.48
C ARG A 114 28.62 -15.81 -20.11
N PHE A 115 29.52 -15.33 -20.97
CA PHE A 115 30.51 -16.12 -21.68
C PHE A 115 31.85 -16.11 -20.94
#